data_AF-A0AAP0CK22-F1
#
_entry.id   AF-A0AAP0CK22-F1
#
_cell.length_a   1.000
_cell.length_b   1.000
_cell.length_c   1.000
_cell.angle_alpha   90.00
_cell.angle_beta   90.00
_cell.angle_gamma   90.00
#
_symmetry.space_group_name_H-M   'P 1'
#
loop_
_entity.id
_entity.type
_entity.pdbx_description
1 polymer ?
#
loop_
_entity_poly.entity_id
_entity_poly.type
_entity_poly.pdbx_seq_one_letter_code
_entity_poly.pdbx_strand_id
1 'polypeptide(L)'
;MTRVSSHPAGNMQHKNASISLSIHLKTARSTILLTMAAKINNKTFICLLFVFVLVGVIMTTTEARVARPVSSGGTITFPICSSVIGVKSGDTCFDIAQKFKLSTSFFNSINPNLNCDALFVGEWICIDGI
;
A
#
# COMPACT_ATOMS: atom_id res chain seq x y z
N MET A 1 28.71 -49.35 -19.81
CA MET A 1 30.07 -48.81 -19.69
C MET A 1 30.02 -47.34 -20.10
N THR A 2 30.00 -46.43 -19.11
CA THR A 2 31.02 -45.38 -18.86
C THR A 2 31.05 -44.27 -19.92
N ARG A 3 30.96 -42.97 -19.62
CA ARG A 3 31.51 -42.23 -18.47
C ARG A 3 30.84 -40.84 -18.37
N VAL A 4 30.59 -40.40 -17.14
CA VAL A 4 30.34 -39.00 -16.76
C VAL A 4 31.60 -38.16 -17.05
N SER A 5 31.44 -36.96 -17.60
CA SER A 5 32.43 -35.88 -17.42
C SER A 5 31.71 -34.61 -16.99
N SER A 6 31.77 -34.37 -15.70
CA SER A 6 31.53 -33.12 -15.02
C SER A 6 32.62 -32.10 -15.35
N HIS A 7 32.25 -30.88 -15.73
CA HIS A 7 33.08 -29.69 -15.57
C HIS A 7 32.27 -28.58 -14.89
N PRO A 8 32.76 -27.99 -13.78
CA PRO A 8 32.01 -27.05 -12.96
C PRO A 8 32.26 -25.58 -13.33
N ALA A 9 31.22 -24.78 -13.05
CA ALA A 9 31.17 -23.42 -12.52
C ALA A 9 32.39 -22.49 -12.59
N GLY A 10 32.16 -21.24 -13.00
CA GLY A 10 33.18 -20.20 -12.81
C GLY A 10 32.81 -18.77 -13.21
N ASN A 11 31.79 -18.19 -12.58
CA ASN A 11 31.79 -16.80 -12.11
C ASN A 11 32.43 -15.71 -13.03
N MET A 12 31.78 -15.37 -14.15
CA MET A 12 32.13 -14.20 -14.99
C MET A 12 31.12 -13.04 -14.87
N GLN A 13 30.20 -13.07 -13.90
CA GLN A 13 29.22 -11.99 -13.69
C GLN A 13 29.63 -11.05 -12.53
N HIS A 14 30.38 -11.54 -11.54
CA HIS A 14 30.75 -10.73 -10.36
C HIS A 14 31.92 -9.76 -10.61
N LYS A 15 32.82 -10.06 -11.56
CA LYS A 15 33.94 -9.17 -11.92
C LYS A 15 33.47 -7.95 -12.72
N ASN A 16 32.49 -8.12 -13.60
CA ASN A 16 31.98 -7.05 -14.46
C ASN A 16 31.24 -5.97 -13.64
N ALA A 17 30.51 -6.37 -12.58
CA ALA A 17 29.85 -5.43 -11.68
C ALA A 17 30.84 -4.57 -10.87
N SER A 18 31.93 -5.17 -10.37
CA SER A 18 32.97 -4.42 -9.61
C SER A 18 33.75 -3.44 -10.49
N ILE A 19 33.99 -3.79 -11.76
CA ILE A 19 34.63 -2.92 -12.74
C ILE A 19 33.69 -1.75 -13.11
N SER A 20 32.39 -2.03 -13.33
CA SER A 20 31.38 -1.01 -13.61
C SER A 20 31.22 -0.01 -12.44
N LEU A 21 31.19 -0.49 -11.20
CA LEU A 21 31.12 0.37 -10.00
C LEU A 21 32.36 1.24 -9.84
N SER A 22 33.55 0.71 -10.15
CA SER A 22 34.81 1.45 -10.10
C SER A 22 34.91 2.53 -11.19
N ILE A 23 34.35 2.25 -12.38
CA ILE A 23 34.24 3.22 -13.47
C ILE A 23 33.23 4.31 -13.11
N HIS A 24 32.06 3.96 -12.60
CA HIS A 24 31.06 4.93 -12.13
C HIS A 24 31.58 5.83 -11.00
N LEU A 25 32.34 5.27 -10.04
CA LEU A 25 32.89 6.05 -8.92
C LEU A 25 34.03 6.99 -9.35
N LYS A 26 34.83 6.59 -10.35
CA LYS A 26 35.86 7.47 -10.95
C LYS A 26 35.24 8.58 -11.81
N THR A 27 34.23 8.26 -12.61
CA THR A 27 33.49 9.24 -13.42
C THR A 27 32.73 10.23 -12.54
N ALA A 28 32.13 9.78 -11.43
CA ALA A 28 31.46 10.65 -10.45
C ALA A 28 32.44 11.58 -9.71
N ARG A 29 33.62 11.08 -9.32
CA ARG A 29 34.69 11.92 -8.74
C ARG A 29 35.20 12.97 -9.74
N SER A 30 35.26 12.63 -11.04
CA SER A 30 35.69 13.55 -12.09
C SER A 30 34.66 14.65 -12.38
N THR A 31 33.37 14.34 -12.45
CA THR A 31 32.32 15.36 -12.62
C THR A 31 32.17 16.25 -11.40
N ILE A 32 32.33 15.72 -10.18
CA ILE A 32 32.37 16.53 -8.95
C ILE A 32 33.59 17.47 -8.95
N LEU A 33 34.76 17.00 -9.41
CA LEU A 33 35.96 17.84 -9.48
C LEU A 33 35.85 18.94 -10.55
N LEU A 34 35.17 18.66 -11.68
CA LEU A 34 34.93 19.65 -12.74
C LEU A 34 33.92 20.73 -12.30
N THR A 35 32.93 20.40 -11.47
CA THR A 35 32.00 21.40 -10.91
C THR A 35 32.64 22.26 -9.80
N MET A 36 33.68 21.77 -9.12
CA MET A 36 34.41 22.54 -8.10
C MET A 36 35.32 23.64 -8.68
N ALA A 37 35.52 23.70 -10.01
CA ALA A 37 36.31 24.75 -10.68
C ALA A 37 35.46 25.97 -11.10
N ALA A 38 34.14 25.94 -10.96
CA ALA A 38 33.34 27.15 -11.08
C ALA A 38 33.63 28.04 -9.86
N LYS A 39 33.96 29.32 -10.06
CA LYS A 39 34.01 30.30 -8.97
C LYS A 39 32.60 30.44 -8.41
N ILE A 40 32.29 29.64 -7.40
CA ILE A 40 31.00 29.66 -6.70
C ILE A 40 30.92 31.02 -6.00
N ASN A 41 30.31 32.00 -6.66
CA ASN A 41 29.95 33.25 -6.03
C ASN A 41 28.73 33.02 -5.13
N ASN A 42 28.51 33.91 -4.17
CA ASN A 42 27.41 33.78 -3.21
C ASN A 42 26.04 33.62 -3.90
N LYS A 43 25.83 34.27 -5.06
CA LYS A 43 24.57 34.14 -5.83
C LYS A 43 24.41 32.74 -6.44
N THR A 44 25.48 32.16 -6.99
CA THR A 44 25.48 30.80 -7.55
C THR A 44 25.35 29.75 -6.45
N PHE A 45 25.97 29.96 -5.29
CA PHE A 45 25.80 29.09 -4.11
C PHE A 45 24.37 29.11 -3.59
N ILE A 46 23.80 30.31 -3.40
CA ILE A 46 22.40 30.49 -2.98
C ILE A 46 21.45 29.83 -3.97
N CYS A 47 21.69 29.98 -5.28
CA CYS A 47 20.87 29.34 -6.31
C CYS A 47 20.94 27.81 -6.22
N LEU A 48 22.14 27.23 -6.06
CA LEU A 48 22.31 25.79 -5.89
C LEU A 48 21.65 25.27 -4.61
N LEU A 49 21.73 26.00 -3.50
CA LEU A 49 21.05 25.65 -2.25
C LEU A 49 19.53 25.67 -2.43
N PHE A 50 18.98 26.70 -3.07
CA PHE A 50 17.54 26.76 -3.35
C PHE A 50 17.06 25.62 -4.24
N VAL A 51 17.82 25.30 -5.30
CA VAL A 51 17.49 24.15 -6.18
C VAL A 51 17.56 22.83 -5.42
N PHE A 52 18.55 22.64 -4.55
CA PHE A 52 18.69 21.43 -3.75
C PHE A 52 17.57 21.27 -2.71
N VAL A 53 17.16 22.37 -2.07
CA VAL A 53 16.02 22.39 -1.15
C VAL A 53 14.71 22.11 -1.89
N LEU A 54 14.50 22.70 -3.06
CA LEU A 54 13.31 22.44 -3.89
C LEU A 54 13.23 20.97 -4.31
N VAL A 55 14.34 20.37 -4.74
CA VAL A 55 14.40 18.95 -5.10
C VAL A 55 14.23 18.05 -3.87
N GLY A 56 14.82 18.41 -2.72
CA GLY A 56 14.67 17.68 -1.46
C GLY A 56 13.23 17.60 -0.98
N VAL A 57 12.48 18.71 -1.08
CA VAL A 57 11.05 18.77 -0.71
C VAL A 57 10.19 17.90 -1.64
N ILE A 58 10.57 17.76 -2.92
CA ILE A 58 9.85 16.90 -3.87
C ILE A 58 10.07 15.41 -3.54
N MET A 59 11.22 15.03 -2.97
CA MET A 59 11.54 13.63 -2.66
C MET A 59 10.89 13.10 -1.37
N THR A 60 10.29 13.96 -0.53
CA THR A 60 9.72 13.54 0.76
C THR A 60 8.31 12.98 0.70
N THR A 61 7.66 12.89 -0.47
CA THR A 61 6.24 12.46 -0.56
C THR A 61 6.02 10.99 -0.93
N THR A 62 7.05 10.14 -0.93
CA THR A 62 6.86 8.69 -1.14
C THR A 62 6.57 7.94 0.15
N GLU A 63 5.50 8.33 0.85
CA GLU A 63 4.88 7.42 1.82
C GLU A 63 3.95 6.45 1.07
N ALA A 64 4.54 5.37 0.55
CA ALA A 64 3.75 4.18 0.29
C ALA A 64 3.37 3.58 1.65
N ARG A 65 2.11 3.77 2.07
CA ARG A 65 1.57 2.99 3.19
C ARG A 65 1.55 1.53 2.76
N VAL A 66 2.57 0.79 3.17
CA VAL A 66 2.59 -0.67 3.07
C VAL A 66 1.49 -1.18 3.99
N ALA A 67 0.32 -1.46 3.43
CA ALA A 67 -0.69 -2.27 4.10
C ALA A 67 -0.03 -3.62 4.40
N ARG A 68 0.22 -3.89 5.69
CA ARG A 68 0.76 -5.18 6.13
C ARG A 68 -0.28 -6.24 5.77
N PRO A 69 0.08 -7.32 5.05
CA PRO A 69 -0.82 -8.44 4.90
C PRO A 69 -1.04 -9.05 6.29
N VAL A 70 -2.24 -8.87 6.84
CA VAL A 70 -2.73 -9.69 7.95
C VAL A 70 -2.75 -11.13 7.44
N SER A 71 -1.77 -11.91 7.85
CA SER A 71 -1.79 -13.36 7.69
C SER A 71 -2.70 -13.95 8.75
N SER A 72 -4.01 -13.92 8.47
CA SER A 72 -5.00 -14.72 9.20
C SER A 72 -5.15 -16.04 8.47
N GLY A 73 -4.69 -17.14 9.07
CA GLY A 73 -4.95 -18.52 8.62
C GLY A 73 -6.41 -18.97 8.82
N GLY A 74 -7.34 -18.02 8.71
CA GLY A 74 -8.79 -18.17 8.66
C GLY A 74 -9.29 -16.96 7.90
N THR A 75 -10.05 -17.17 6.84
CA THR A 75 -10.66 -16.08 6.07
C THR A 75 -11.62 -15.33 6.99
N ILE A 76 -11.15 -14.21 7.56
CA ILE A 76 -12.02 -13.28 8.27
C ILE A 76 -12.85 -12.59 7.19
N THR A 77 -13.99 -13.19 6.83
CA THR A 77 -14.97 -12.62 5.91
C THR A 77 -15.81 -11.64 6.70
N PHE A 78 -15.56 -10.35 6.52
CA PHE A 78 -16.47 -9.32 6.98
C PHE A 78 -17.62 -9.22 5.97
N PRO A 79 -18.88 -9.08 6.42
CA PRO A 79 -19.99 -8.87 5.51
C PRO A 79 -19.78 -7.56 4.76
N ILE A 80 -19.96 -7.60 3.44
CA ILE A 80 -19.94 -6.44 2.56
C ILE A 80 -21.38 -5.99 2.41
N CYS A 81 -21.67 -4.74 2.81
CA CYS A 81 -22.98 -4.16 2.62
C CYS A 81 -23.06 -3.39 1.31
N SER A 82 -24.02 -3.77 0.46
CA SER A 82 -24.32 -3.13 -0.83
C SER A 82 -25.40 -2.05 -0.71
N SER A 83 -26.31 -2.17 0.27
CA SER A 83 -27.39 -1.19 0.48
C SER A 83 -27.81 -1.10 1.95
N VAL A 84 -28.07 0.13 2.40
CA VAL A 84 -28.43 0.43 3.80
C VAL A 84 -29.70 1.25 3.90
N ILE A 85 -30.40 1.10 5.02
CA ILE A 85 -31.50 1.98 5.43
C ILE A 85 -31.25 2.54 6.83
N GLY A 86 -31.85 3.69 7.13
CA GLY A 86 -31.94 4.23 8.48
C GLY A 86 -33.23 3.78 9.17
N VAL A 87 -33.10 3.29 10.40
CA VAL A 87 -34.22 2.87 11.26
C VAL A 87 -35.13 4.05 11.56
N LYS A 88 -36.44 3.82 11.51
CA LYS A 88 -37.50 4.78 11.83
C LYS A 88 -38.22 4.40 13.11
N SER A 89 -38.98 5.34 13.66
CA SER A 89 -39.77 5.10 14.88
C SER A 89 -40.76 3.96 14.67
N GLY A 90 -40.68 2.94 15.52
CA GLY A 90 -41.54 1.75 15.48
C GLY A 90 -41.04 0.62 14.58
N ASP A 91 -39.90 0.78 13.89
CA ASP A 91 -39.30 -0.32 13.14
C ASP A 91 -38.77 -1.40 14.09
N THR A 92 -38.90 -2.67 13.68
CA THR A 92 -38.23 -3.81 14.29
C THR A 92 -37.33 -4.51 13.27
N CYS A 93 -36.34 -5.28 13.72
CA CYS A 93 -35.55 -6.13 12.81
C CYS A 93 -36.45 -7.04 11.97
N PHE A 94 -37.51 -7.58 12.56
CA PHE A 94 -38.43 -8.49 11.87
C PHE A 94 -39.17 -7.78 10.74
N ASP A 95 -39.72 -6.59 10.99
CA ASP A 95 -40.47 -5.83 10.00
C ASP A 95 -39.56 -5.34 8.87
N ILE A 96 -38.33 -4.94 9.19
CA ILE A 96 -37.32 -4.57 8.19
C ILE A 96 -36.97 -5.78 7.32
N ALA A 97 -36.60 -6.92 7.92
CA ALA A 97 -36.26 -8.13 7.17
C ALA A 97 -37.42 -8.58 6.27
N GLN A 98 -38.65 -8.57 6.78
CA GLN A 98 -39.84 -8.94 6.02
C GLN A 98 -40.08 -7.98 4.84
N LYS A 99 -39.98 -6.66 5.07
CA LYS A 99 -40.17 -5.63 4.04
C LYS A 99 -39.21 -5.80 2.87
N PHE A 100 -37.97 -6.19 3.14
CA PHE A 100 -36.93 -6.45 2.12
C PHE A 100 -36.88 -7.92 1.68
N LYS A 101 -37.84 -8.75 2.10
CA LYS A 101 -37.95 -10.17 1.75
C LYS A 101 -36.68 -10.98 2.09
N LEU A 102 -36.02 -10.63 3.19
CA LEU A 102 -34.82 -11.30 3.67
C LEU A 102 -35.20 -12.41 4.65
N SER A 103 -34.47 -13.53 4.60
CA SER A 103 -34.56 -14.51 5.68
C SER A 103 -33.86 -13.97 6.93
N THR A 104 -34.33 -14.35 8.12
CA THR A 104 -33.68 -13.96 9.39
C THR A 104 -32.21 -14.35 9.43
N SER A 105 -31.87 -15.53 8.88
CA SER A 105 -30.48 -16.01 8.83
C SER A 105 -29.60 -15.10 7.98
N PHE A 106 -30.07 -14.67 6.81
CA PHE A 106 -29.30 -13.81 5.92
C PHE A 106 -29.22 -12.37 6.46
N PHE A 107 -30.33 -11.84 6.98
CA PHE A 107 -30.34 -10.54 7.62
C PHE A 107 -29.32 -10.45 8.77
N ASN A 108 -29.27 -11.49 9.62
CA ASN A 108 -28.31 -11.56 10.72
C ASN A 108 -26.87 -11.73 10.22
N SER A 109 -26.64 -12.49 9.14
CA SER A 109 -25.28 -12.68 8.62
C SER A 109 -24.67 -11.39 8.07
N ILE A 110 -25.48 -10.54 7.44
CA ILE A 110 -25.03 -9.23 6.93
C ILE A 110 -25.09 -8.12 8.00
N ASN A 111 -25.62 -8.40 9.19
CA ASN A 111 -25.66 -7.48 10.34
C ASN A 111 -25.19 -8.16 11.65
N PRO A 112 -23.96 -8.71 11.72
CA PRO A 112 -23.53 -9.60 12.80
C PRO A 112 -23.42 -8.93 14.18
N ASN A 113 -23.40 -7.60 14.24
CA ASN A 113 -23.28 -6.83 15.48
C ASN A 113 -24.57 -6.08 15.86
N LEU A 114 -25.65 -6.25 15.07
CA LEU A 114 -26.90 -5.56 15.31
C LEU A 114 -27.62 -6.17 16.52
N ASN A 115 -28.02 -5.33 17.46
CA ASN A 115 -28.85 -5.73 18.60
C ASN A 115 -30.31 -5.36 18.34
N CYS A 116 -31.11 -6.36 17.95
CA CYS A 116 -32.52 -6.17 17.62
C CYS A 116 -33.41 -5.74 18.80
N ASP A 117 -32.96 -5.96 20.04
CA ASP A 117 -33.70 -5.54 21.24
C ASP A 117 -33.41 -4.09 21.64
N ALA A 118 -32.42 -3.45 21.01
CA ALA A 118 -31.95 -2.11 21.34
C ALA A 118 -31.81 -1.20 20.09
N LEU A 119 -32.68 -1.41 19.09
CA LEU A 119 -32.76 -0.59 17.89
C LEU A 119 -33.06 0.88 18.24
N PHE A 120 -32.36 1.80 17.57
CA PHE A 120 -32.61 3.25 17.72
C PHE A 120 -32.83 3.94 16.39
N VAL A 121 -33.63 5.01 16.41
CA VAL A 121 -33.93 5.80 15.20
C VAL A 121 -32.64 6.39 14.63
N GLY A 122 -32.43 6.19 13.33
CA GLY A 122 -31.24 6.62 12.60
C GLY A 122 -30.10 5.60 12.58
N GLU A 123 -30.25 4.44 13.24
CA GLU A 123 -29.31 3.32 13.10
C GLU A 123 -29.30 2.80 11.66
N TRP A 124 -28.09 2.55 11.12
CA TRP A 124 -27.92 2.05 9.76
C TRP A 124 -27.97 0.52 9.73
N ILE A 125 -28.86 -0.02 8.91
CA ILE A 125 -29.11 -1.45 8.78
C ILE A 125 -28.82 -1.89 7.35
N CYS A 126 -28.03 -2.95 7.20
CA CYS A 126 -27.75 -3.55 5.91
C CYS A 126 -28.94 -4.39 5.43
N ILE A 127 -29.36 -4.18 4.19
CA ILE A 127 -30.49 -4.89 3.56
C ILE A 127 -30.11 -5.66 2.28
N ASP A 128 -28.87 -5.53 1.84
CA ASP A 128 -28.30 -6.25 0.69
C ASP A 128 -26.78 -6.31 0.86
N GLY A 129 -26.17 -7.46 0.56
CA GLY A 129 -24.76 -7.71 0.87
C GLY A 129 -24.34 -9.17 0.73
N ILE A 130 -23.06 -9.45 1.00
CA ILE A 130 -22.46 -10.80 1.01
C ILE A 130 -21.55 -11.02 2.20
#